data_AF-A0A6J8DMM7-F1
#
_entry.id   AF-A0A6J8DMM7-F1
#
_cell.length_a   1.000
_cell.length_b   1.000
_cell.length_c   1.000
_cell.angle_alpha   90.00
_cell.angle_beta   90.00
_cell.angle_gamma   90.00
#
_symmetry.space_group_name_H-M   'P 1'
#
loop_
_entity.id
_entity.type
_entity.pdbx_description
1 polymer ?
#
loop_
_entity_poly.entity_id
_entity_poly.type
_entity_poly.pdbx_seq_one_letter_code
_entity_poly.pdbx_strand_id
1 'polypeptide(L)'
;MEDDTQNNDSNDGVYRDVYSSQEDDTESEDKNDDANSKNNIRNQSNRSRVTWNGHMITSMGNSTRLGSSLHGTNLSIMMANKQYRTVVGIEITNWTKYHLTSPVLNIYSGYVSMPPVSVRPGHKEGMIAHKHGYTMTGSSGIVSWLIRNQEKRVVIVWRSPFLASNTMAVCLTTVGKDTHDSSWFNIITQRKPDANLKYESFPYDNVIKEIMIEDGDFQICGSMGTSHKPEVKITVRPKNMLDLSIADGIQ
;
A
#
# COMPACT_ATOMS: atom_id res chain seq x y z
N MET A 1 52.05 -27.87 -26.62
CA MET A 1 51.98 -28.24 -28.04
C MET A 1 50.52 -28.25 -28.40
N GLU A 2 50.15 -27.29 -29.27
CA GLU A 2 48.95 -27.20 -30.13
C GLU A 2 47.59 -27.33 -29.42
N ASP A 3 46.91 -26.21 -29.13
CA ASP A 3 46.15 -25.34 -30.06
C ASP A 3 44.97 -26.06 -30.69
N ASP A 4 43.76 -25.60 -30.37
CA ASP A 4 42.72 -25.35 -31.38
C ASP A 4 41.55 -24.57 -30.76
N THR A 5 41.37 -23.39 -31.34
CA THR A 5 40.26 -22.44 -31.16
C THR A 5 39.19 -22.72 -32.21
N GLN A 6 37.90 -22.55 -31.86
CA GLN A 6 36.79 -22.20 -32.76
C GLN A 6 35.54 -21.87 -31.91
N ASN A 7 35.12 -20.61 -31.78
CA ASN A 7 34.25 -19.81 -32.66
C ASN A 7 32.85 -20.41 -32.93
N ASN A 8 31.82 -19.70 -32.45
CA ASN A 8 30.53 -19.45 -33.13
C ASN A 8 29.74 -18.45 -32.25
N ASP A 9 29.74 -17.17 -32.61
CA ASP A 9 28.80 -16.50 -33.52
C ASP A 9 27.41 -16.20 -32.92
N SER A 10 27.27 -14.92 -32.54
CA SER A 10 26.35 -13.96 -33.16
C SER A 10 24.87 -14.35 -33.26
N ASN A 11 24.03 -13.71 -32.45
CA ASN A 11 22.68 -13.36 -32.89
C ASN A 11 22.23 -12.02 -32.31
N ASP A 12 22.55 -10.96 -33.07
CA ASP A 12 21.98 -9.62 -32.95
C ASP A 12 20.52 -9.63 -33.43
N GLY A 13 19.58 -9.44 -32.49
CA GLY A 13 18.17 -9.18 -32.77
C GLY A 13 17.90 -7.68 -32.74
N VAL A 14 18.01 -7.05 -33.91
CA VAL A 14 17.79 -5.62 -34.17
C VAL A 14 16.33 -5.21 -34.02
N TYR A 15 16.16 -4.06 -33.35
CA TYR A 15 15.01 -3.15 -33.31
C TYR A 15 14.30 -2.92 -34.66
N ARG A 16 12.95 -2.92 -34.66
CA ARG A 16 12.10 -1.94 -35.40
C ARG A 16 10.61 -2.17 -35.13
N ASP A 17 9.93 -1.08 -34.80
CA ASP A 17 8.51 -0.72 -35.05
C ASP A 17 8.33 0.60 -34.26
N VAL A 18 8.32 1.83 -34.78
CA VAL A 18 7.70 2.46 -35.97
C VAL A 18 6.17 2.33 -36.01
N TYR A 19 5.50 3.14 -35.18
CA TYR A 19 4.22 3.80 -35.50
C TYR A 19 4.27 5.19 -34.83
N SER A 20 4.55 6.26 -35.58
CA SER A 20 3.61 7.05 -36.37
C SER A 20 2.79 7.99 -35.49
N SER A 21 3.29 9.22 -35.42
CA SER A 21 2.65 10.45 -34.97
C SER A 21 1.36 10.76 -35.76
N GLN A 22 0.31 11.16 -35.05
CA GLN A 22 -0.74 12.01 -35.58
C GLN A 22 -0.96 13.17 -34.60
N GLU A 23 -0.55 14.34 -35.08
CA GLU A 23 -0.93 15.66 -34.60
C GLU A 23 -2.39 15.88 -35.00
N ASP A 24 -3.23 16.29 -34.05
CA ASP A 24 -4.53 16.90 -34.34
C ASP A 24 -4.57 18.25 -33.64
N ASP A 25 -4.29 19.27 -34.44
CA ASP A 25 -4.56 20.67 -34.15
C ASP A 25 -6.08 20.89 -34.16
N THR A 26 -6.63 21.39 -33.06
CA THR A 26 -7.90 22.11 -33.09
C THR A 26 -7.77 23.39 -32.29
N GLU A 27 -7.51 24.47 -33.04
CA GLU A 27 -7.86 25.83 -32.68
C GLU A 27 -9.37 25.93 -32.48
N SER A 28 -9.80 26.49 -31.35
CA SER A 28 -10.98 27.35 -31.33
C SER A 28 -10.77 28.48 -30.32
N GLU A 29 -10.63 29.67 -30.90
CA GLU A 29 -10.86 30.93 -30.22
C GLU A 29 -12.34 31.01 -29.82
N ASP A 30 -12.62 31.42 -28.59
CA ASP A 30 -13.75 32.31 -28.35
C ASP A 30 -13.43 33.26 -27.20
N LYS A 31 -13.56 34.55 -27.53
CA LYS A 31 -13.41 35.70 -26.65
C LYS A 31 -14.74 36.01 -25.94
N ASN A 32 -14.65 36.93 -24.99
CA ASN A 32 -15.72 37.70 -24.35
C ASN A 32 -16.36 37.01 -23.13
N ASP A 33 -16.71 37.67 -22.04
CA ASP A 33 -16.53 39.03 -21.55
C ASP A 33 -16.96 38.99 -20.06
N ASP A 34 -16.72 40.09 -19.36
CA ASP A 34 -17.47 40.54 -18.18
C ASP A 34 -17.16 39.99 -16.78
N ALA A 35 -16.31 40.79 -16.14
CA ALA A 35 -16.46 41.35 -14.81
C ALA A 35 -17.85 41.26 -14.12
N ASN A 36 -17.75 41.22 -12.77
CA ASN A 36 -18.63 41.88 -11.78
C ASN A 36 -19.66 41.00 -11.05
N SER A 37 -19.35 40.64 -9.79
CA SER A 37 -20.23 40.76 -8.60
C SER A 37 -19.55 40.07 -7.41
N LYS A 38 -18.81 40.78 -6.55
CA LYS A 38 -19.29 41.43 -5.31
C LYS A 38 -20.26 40.60 -4.46
N ASN A 39 -19.78 40.33 -3.24
CA ASN A 39 -20.48 40.34 -1.96
C ASN A 39 -21.64 39.35 -1.71
N ASN A 40 -21.39 38.34 -0.87
CA ASN A 40 -22.25 38.13 0.29
C ASN A 40 -21.58 37.30 1.39
N ILE A 41 -20.84 37.99 2.27
CA ILE A 41 -20.50 37.50 3.61
C ILE A 41 -21.71 37.83 4.49
N ARG A 42 -22.52 36.82 4.82
CA ARG A 42 -23.55 36.93 5.86
C ARG A 42 -23.22 36.00 7.03
N ASN A 43 -22.72 36.65 8.08
CA ASN A 43 -22.84 36.21 9.47
C ASN A 43 -24.26 35.75 9.78
N GLN A 44 -24.42 34.53 10.28
CA GLN A 44 -25.50 34.21 11.20
C GLN A 44 -24.93 33.60 12.47
N SER A 45 -25.03 34.42 13.52
CA SER A 45 -24.82 34.15 14.92
C SER A 45 -25.88 33.21 15.50
N ASN A 46 -25.44 32.29 16.35
CA ASN A 46 -26.07 31.84 17.59
C ASN A 46 -27.60 31.93 17.73
N ARG A 47 -28.27 30.76 17.79
CA ARG A 47 -29.23 30.46 18.88
C ARG A 47 -29.14 28.99 19.29
N SER A 48 -29.07 28.80 20.60
CA SER A 48 -28.88 27.54 21.32
C SER A 48 -30.20 26.92 21.78
N ARG A 49 -30.10 25.68 22.28
CA ARG A 49 -31.01 24.88 23.13
C ARG A 49 -32.05 24.01 22.43
N VAL A 50 -31.70 22.73 22.33
CA VAL A 50 -32.61 21.63 22.68
C VAL A 50 -31.84 20.67 23.60
N THR A 51 -32.27 20.59 24.86
CA THR A 51 -31.94 19.51 25.79
C THR A 51 -32.94 18.38 25.60
N TRP A 52 -32.47 17.19 25.26
CA TRP A 52 -33.17 15.91 25.50
C TRP A 52 -32.16 14.81 25.84
N ASN A 53 -32.54 14.03 26.84
CA ASN A 53 -31.75 13.03 27.53
C ASN A 53 -31.47 11.79 26.67
N GLY A 54 -30.31 11.16 26.87
CA GLY A 54 -30.19 9.71 26.81
C GLY A 54 -29.92 9.06 25.45
N HIS A 55 -28.90 9.50 24.72
CA HIS A 55 -28.13 8.60 23.85
C HIS A 55 -26.81 9.29 23.51
N MET A 56 -25.68 8.81 24.06
CA MET A 56 -24.37 9.20 23.55
C MET A 56 -24.17 8.53 22.20
N ILE A 57 -24.72 9.14 21.14
CA ILE A 57 -24.14 8.96 19.81
C ILE A 57 -22.85 9.77 19.83
N THR A 58 -21.76 9.12 20.18
CA THR A 58 -20.42 9.65 19.94
C THR A 58 -20.31 9.80 18.43
N SER A 59 -20.55 11.01 17.94
CA SER A 59 -20.19 11.44 16.60
C SER A 59 -18.67 11.26 16.48
N MET A 60 -18.23 10.06 16.08
CA MET A 60 -16.89 9.82 15.58
C MET A 60 -16.81 10.52 14.23
N GLY A 61 -16.61 11.84 14.28
CA GLY A 61 -16.07 12.60 13.16
C GLY A 61 -14.71 12.01 12.86
N ASN A 62 -14.66 11.04 11.95
CA ASN A 62 -13.44 10.41 11.48
C ASN A 62 -12.67 11.40 10.61
N SER A 63 -12.10 12.45 11.22
CA SER A 63 -10.89 13.06 10.69
C SER A 63 -9.76 12.08 10.99
N THR A 64 -9.48 11.15 10.07
CA THR A 64 -8.27 10.33 10.14
C THR A 64 -7.07 11.27 10.01
N ARG A 65 -6.55 11.70 11.16
CA ARG A 65 -5.31 12.48 11.22
C ARG A 65 -4.17 11.56 10.74
N LEU A 66 -3.24 12.10 9.96
CA LEU A 66 -1.93 11.46 9.74
C LEU A 66 -1.37 11.02 11.10
N GLY A 67 -1.03 9.73 11.26
CA GLY A 67 -0.55 9.19 12.54
C GLY A 67 -1.61 8.55 13.45
N SER A 68 -2.84 8.32 12.99
CA SER A 68 -3.85 7.60 13.78
C SER A 68 -3.43 6.14 13.97
N SER A 69 -3.11 5.75 15.20
CA SER A 69 -2.81 4.36 15.53
C SER A 69 -4.07 3.49 15.46
N LEU A 70 -3.93 2.20 15.16
CA LEU A 70 -5.01 1.21 15.34
C LEU A 70 -5.38 0.99 16.82
N HIS A 71 -4.67 1.60 17.77
CA HIS A 71 -4.96 1.47 19.19
C HIS A 71 -6.41 1.84 19.53
N GLY A 72 -7.17 0.87 20.05
CA GLY A 72 -8.57 1.05 20.46
C GLY A 72 -9.60 0.97 19.33
N THR A 73 -9.22 0.61 18.11
CA THR A 73 -10.16 0.36 17.01
C THR A 73 -9.82 -0.87 16.18
N ASN A 74 -10.71 -1.27 15.27
CA ASN A 74 -10.47 -2.36 14.33
C ASN A 74 -10.51 -1.83 12.89
N LEU A 75 -9.51 -2.23 12.09
CA LEU A 75 -9.42 -1.89 10.68
C LEU A 75 -10.69 -2.25 9.91
N SER A 76 -11.33 -3.37 10.24
CA SER A 76 -12.58 -3.84 9.64
C SER A 76 -13.74 -2.84 9.82
N ILE A 77 -13.87 -2.25 11.01
CA ILE A 77 -14.89 -1.23 11.31
C ILE A 77 -14.63 0.03 10.50
N MET A 78 -13.36 0.45 10.42
CA MET A 78 -12.97 1.64 9.64
C MET A 78 -13.22 1.44 8.13
N MET A 79 -13.00 0.23 7.62
CA MET A 79 -13.31 -0.13 6.22
C MET A 79 -14.81 -0.22 5.96
N ALA A 80 -15.60 -0.73 6.91
CA ALA A 80 -17.05 -0.86 6.78
C ALA A 80 -17.73 0.50 6.54
N ASN A 81 -17.21 1.55 7.18
CA ASN A 81 -17.69 2.93 7.02
C ASN A 81 -17.38 3.57 5.65
N LYS A 82 -16.61 2.90 4.78
CA LYS A 82 -16.31 3.39 3.43
C LYS A 82 -17.40 2.94 2.44
N GLN A 83 -17.96 3.91 1.73
CA GLN A 83 -19.02 3.69 0.71
C GLN A 83 -18.47 3.25 -0.67
N TYR A 84 -17.20 2.87 -0.76
CA TYR A 84 -16.60 2.38 -1.99
C TYR A 84 -16.79 0.87 -2.12
N ARG A 85 -17.02 0.40 -3.36
CA ARG A 85 -17.06 -1.04 -3.66
C ARG A 85 -15.72 -1.72 -3.38
N THR A 86 -14.62 -1.06 -3.75
CA THR A 86 -13.26 -1.55 -3.51
C THR A 86 -12.59 -0.78 -2.38
N VAL A 87 -12.29 -1.47 -1.27
CA VAL A 87 -11.61 -0.92 -0.08
C VAL A 87 -10.61 -1.94 0.44
N VAL A 88 -9.33 -1.61 0.47
CA VAL A 88 -8.28 -2.49 1.00
C VAL A 88 -7.83 -1.95 2.34
N GLY A 89 -7.94 -2.76 3.39
CA GLY A 89 -7.28 -2.48 4.67
C GLY A 89 -6.04 -3.33 4.77
N ILE A 90 -4.90 -2.72 5.08
CA ILE A 90 -3.65 -3.46 5.34
C ILE A 90 -3.32 -3.28 6.81
N GLU A 91 -3.34 -4.37 7.57
CA GLU A 91 -2.84 -4.45 8.95
C GLU A 91 -1.44 -5.07 8.93
N ILE A 92 -0.50 -4.45 9.63
CA ILE A 92 0.85 -4.96 9.83
C ILE A 92 1.14 -5.07 11.31
N THR A 93 1.54 -6.27 11.74
CA THR A 93 1.97 -6.56 13.11
C THR A 93 3.47 -6.76 13.13
N ASN A 94 4.14 -6.08 14.06
CA ASN A 94 5.59 -6.17 14.24
C ASN A 94 5.92 -6.94 15.53
N TRP A 95 6.37 -8.18 15.39
CA TRP A 95 6.88 -9.01 16.49
C TRP A 95 8.41 -9.00 16.58
N THR A 96 9.07 -8.16 15.80
CA THR A 96 10.53 -7.99 15.91
C THR A 96 10.86 -7.03 17.03
N LYS A 97 12.06 -7.15 17.61
CA LYS A 97 12.62 -6.14 18.52
C LYS A 97 12.95 -4.81 17.84
N TYR A 98 12.89 -4.74 16.51
CA TYR A 98 13.22 -3.56 15.73
C TYR A 98 11.96 -2.75 15.41
N HIS A 99 12.08 -1.43 15.41
CA HIS A 99 11.00 -0.55 14.99
C HIS A 99 10.89 -0.58 13.45
N LEU A 100 9.68 -0.80 12.91
CA LEU A 100 9.40 -0.57 11.48
C LEU A 100 9.14 0.92 11.26
N THR A 101 10.02 1.60 10.55
CA THR A 101 10.04 3.06 10.46
C THR A 101 9.99 3.56 9.03
N SER A 102 9.88 4.88 8.86
CA SER A 102 9.94 5.55 7.57
C SER A 102 9.02 4.90 6.52
N PRO A 103 7.70 4.80 6.79
CA PRO A 103 6.77 4.24 5.82
C PRO A 103 6.81 5.06 4.53
N VAL A 104 7.00 4.38 3.40
CA VAL A 104 6.93 4.99 2.07
C VAL A 104 5.85 4.29 1.28
N LEU A 105 5.02 5.08 0.60
CA LEU A 105 3.81 4.65 -0.08
C LEU A 105 3.78 5.22 -1.50
N ASN A 106 3.59 4.34 -2.48
CA ASN A 106 3.35 4.71 -3.87
C ASN A 106 2.04 4.07 -4.34
N ILE A 107 1.12 4.90 -4.82
CA ILE A 107 -0.20 4.48 -5.30
C ILE A 107 -0.21 4.46 -6.82
N TYR A 108 -0.62 3.32 -7.37
CA TYR A 108 -0.74 3.10 -8.81
C TYR A 108 -2.21 3.22 -9.26
N SER A 109 -3.17 2.92 -8.38
CA SER A 109 -4.59 3.12 -8.63
C SER A 109 -5.35 3.33 -7.33
N GLY A 110 -6.29 4.27 -7.31
CA GLY A 110 -7.12 4.58 -6.14
C GLY A 110 -6.56 5.71 -5.27
N TYR A 111 -7.02 5.76 -4.03
CA TYR A 111 -6.65 6.75 -3.03
C TYR A 111 -6.39 6.10 -1.67
N VAL A 112 -5.58 6.77 -0.85
CA VAL A 112 -5.34 6.38 0.54
C VAL A 112 -6.06 7.32 1.48
N SER A 113 -6.95 6.74 2.28
CA SER A 113 -7.77 7.45 3.26
C SER A 113 -7.23 7.36 4.69
N MET A 114 -6.37 6.36 4.94
CA MET A 114 -5.60 6.22 6.16
C MET A 114 -4.19 5.80 5.76
N PRO A 115 -3.19 6.70 5.83
CA PRO A 115 -1.82 6.42 5.39
C PRO A 115 -1.10 5.49 6.36
N PRO A 116 -0.07 4.76 5.90
CA PRO A 116 0.75 3.92 6.76
C PRO A 116 1.54 4.76 7.76
N VAL A 117 1.79 4.19 8.93
CA VAL A 117 2.56 4.78 10.02
C VAL A 117 3.68 3.83 10.46
N SER A 118 4.64 4.31 11.24
CA SER A 118 5.68 3.47 11.85
C SER A 118 5.06 2.48 12.86
N VAL A 119 5.62 1.27 12.97
CA VAL A 119 5.09 0.18 13.81
C VAL A 119 6.11 -0.22 14.86
N ARG A 120 5.80 0.06 16.13
CA ARG A 120 6.67 -0.28 17.27
C ARG A 120 6.78 -1.80 17.46
N PRO A 121 7.85 -2.30 18.09
CA PRO A 121 7.93 -3.68 18.56
C PRO A 121 6.70 -4.08 19.37
N GLY A 122 6.16 -5.27 19.15
CA GLY A 122 4.97 -5.81 19.81
C GLY A 122 3.64 -5.13 19.48
N HIS A 123 3.62 -4.22 18.49
CA HIS A 123 2.42 -3.46 18.12
C HIS A 123 1.93 -3.83 16.73
N LYS A 124 0.69 -3.43 16.44
CA LYS A 124 0.08 -3.50 15.12
C LYS A 124 -0.43 -2.13 14.69
N GLU A 125 -0.31 -1.84 13.40
CA GLU A 125 -0.82 -0.62 12.77
C GLU A 125 -1.45 -0.95 11.43
N GLY A 126 -2.11 0.02 10.79
CA GLY A 126 -2.72 -0.23 9.51
C GLY A 126 -2.85 0.97 8.60
N MET A 127 -3.29 0.69 7.38
CA MET A 127 -3.63 1.68 6.36
C MET A 127 -4.89 1.26 5.60
N ILE A 128 -5.57 2.23 5.02
CA ILE A 128 -6.79 2.00 4.22
C ILE A 128 -6.66 2.72 2.88
N ALA A 129 -6.73 1.94 1.80
CA ALA A 129 -6.83 2.41 0.44
C ALA A 129 -8.19 2.06 -0.17
N HIS A 130 -8.66 2.80 -1.17
CA HIS A 130 -9.90 2.51 -1.88
C HIS A 130 -9.84 3.01 -3.33
N LYS A 131 -10.77 2.57 -4.17
CA LYS A 131 -10.88 3.07 -5.55
C LYS A 131 -11.29 4.55 -5.61
N HIS A 132 -11.10 5.19 -6.75
CA HIS A 132 -11.72 6.49 -7.05
C HIS A 132 -13.25 6.37 -7.02
N GLY A 133 -13.96 7.41 -6.61
CA GLY A 133 -15.43 7.46 -6.71
C GLY A 133 -15.88 7.38 -8.17
N TYR A 134 -17.05 6.78 -8.44
CA TYR A 134 -17.72 6.76 -9.76
C TYR A 134 -16.94 6.16 -10.94
N THR A 135 -15.77 5.54 -10.73
CA THR A 135 -15.01 4.85 -11.79
C THR A 135 -15.16 3.32 -11.70
N MET A 136 -14.75 2.57 -12.74
CA MET A 136 -14.59 1.11 -12.67
C MET A 136 -13.14 0.71 -12.36
N THR A 137 -12.44 1.48 -11.51
CA THR A 137 -11.06 1.19 -11.11
C THR A 137 -10.99 0.39 -9.82
N GLY A 138 -9.83 -0.21 -9.56
CA GLY A 138 -9.51 -0.86 -8.30
C GLY A 138 -8.74 0.03 -7.33
N SER A 139 -8.05 -0.63 -6.40
CA SER A 139 -7.00 -0.06 -5.55
C SER A 139 -5.73 -0.88 -5.72
N SER A 140 -4.60 -0.23 -5.99
CA SER A 140 -3.31 -0.90 -6.08
C SER A 140 -2.16 0.02 -5.70
N GLY A 141 -1.15 -0.55 -5.06
CA GLY A 141 0.03 0.19 -4.68
C GLY A 141 1.10 -0.68 -4.06
N ILE A 142 2.14 0.01 -3.60
CA ILE A 142 3.24 -0.54 -2.83
C ILE A 142 3.44 0.31 -1.58
N VAL A 143 3.65 -0.36 -0.47
CA VAL A 143 4.01 0.28 0.80
C VAL A 143 5.21 -0.44 1.39
N SER A 144 6.10 0.30 2.04
CA SER A 144 7.29 -0.30 2.65
C SER A 144 7.71 0.39 3.93
N TRP A 145 8.32 -0.37 4.83
CA TRP A 145 8.89 0.12 6.08
C TRP A 145 10.35 -0.29 6.20
N LEU A 146 11.19 0.64 6.65
CA LEU A 146 12.57 0.38 7.03
C LEU A 146 12.60 -0.39 8.36
N ILE A 147 13.27 -1.55 8.39
CA ILE A 147 13.60 -2.24 9.62
C ILE A 147 14.79 -1.50 10.25
N ARG A 148 14.55 -0.78 11.36
CA ARG A 148 15.56 0.08 11.98
C ARG A 148 16.84 -0.70 12.31
N ASN A 149 17.99 -0.14 11.94
CA ASN A 149 19.34 -0.68 12.15
C ASN A 149 19.62 -2.00 11.43
N GLN A 150 18.89 -2.34 10.38
CA GLN A 150 19.09 -3.58 9.62
C GLN A 150 19.34 -3.36 8.13
N GLU A 151 19.27 -2.10 7.66
CA GLU A 151 19.46 -1.73 6.25
C GLU A 151 18.58 -2.55 5.28
N LYS A 152 17.37 -2.93 5.74
CA LYS A 152 16.39 -3.72 4.99
C LYS A 152 15.01 -3.06 5.06
N ARG A 153 14.19 -3.26 4.03
CA ARG A 153 12.77 -2.90 4.05
C ARG A 153 11.88 -4.13 3.99
N VAL A 154 10.78 -4.05 4.75
CA VAL A 154 9.58 -4.83 4.52
C VAL A 154 8.78 -4.12 3.43
N VAL A 155 8.39 -4.85 2.39
CA VAL A 155 7.68 -4.30 1.23
C VAL A 155 6.42 -5.12 0.98
N ILE A 156 5.29 -4.44 0.85
CA ILE A 156 3.98 -5.03 0.59
C ILE A 156 3.43 -4.44 -0.71
N VAL A 157 3.09 -5.31 -1.65
CA VAL A 157 2.39 -4.94 -2.88
C VAL A 157 0.97 -5.48 -2.80
N TRP A 158 -0.02 -4.65 -3.15
CA TRP A 158 -1.41 -5.10 -3.26
C TRP A 158 -2.03 -4.66 -4.58
N ARG A 159 -2.96 -5.49 -5.04
CA ARG A 159 -3.88 -5.21 -6.14
C ARG A 159 -5.25 -5.74 -5.74
N SER A 160 -6.24 -4.85 -5.69
CA SER A 160 -7.65 -5.19 -5.56
C SER A 160 -8.41 -4.53 -6.70
N PRO A 161 -8.49 -5.19 -7.88
CA PRO A 161 -9.16 -4.65 -9.04
C PRO A 161 -10.69 -4.64 -8.88
N PHE A 162 -11.40 -3.94 -9.78
CA PHE A 162 -12.86 -3.85 -9.76
C PHE A 162 -13.56 -5.15 -10.23
N LEU A 163 -12.97 -5.84 -11.23
CA LEU A 163 -13.56 -7.02 -11.90
C LEU A 163 -12.58 -8.18 -12.07
N ALA A 164 -11.58 -8.29 -11.20
CA ALA A 164 -10.62 -9.40 -11.25
C ALA A 164 -10.25 -9.85 -9.84
N SER A 165 -9.47 -10.91 -9.76
CA SER A 165 -9.01 -11.47 -8.50
C SER A 165 -8.00 -10.55 -7.83
N ASN A 166 -8.01 -10.54 -6.50
CA ASN A 166 -7.04 -9.79 -5.71
C ASN A 166 -5.65 -10.42 -5.90
N THR A 167 -4.59 -9.64 -5.68
CA THR A 167 -3.22 -10.16 -5.64
C THR A 167 -2.46 -9.41 -4.57
N MET A 168 -1.65 -10.14 -3.81
CA MET A 168 -0.73 -9.57 -2.84
C MET A 168 0.65 -10.19 -3.02
N ALA A 169 1.66 -9.42 -2.67
CA ALA A 169 3.01 -9.94 -2.46
C ALA A 169 3.59 -9.39 -1.16
N VAL A 170 4.40 -10.21 -0.50
CA VAL A 170 5.28 -9.82 0.59
C VAL A 170 6.71 -9.88 0.11
N CYS A 171 7.53 -8.91 0.51
CA CYS A 171 8.89 -8.77 0.04
C CYS A 171 9.82 -8.26 1.16
N LEU A 172 11.04 -8.80 1.18
CA LEU A 172 12.18 -8.31 1.94
C LEU A 172 13.24 -7.85 0.95
N THR A 173 13.82 -6.68 1.20
CA THR A 173 15.02 -6.25 0.48
C THR A 173 16.25 -6.95 1.05
N THR A 174 17.29 -7.08 0.24
CA THR A 174 18.62 -7.48 0.74
C THR A 174 19.22 -6.39 1.63
N VAL A 175 20.27 -6.74 2.39
CA VAL A 175 21.01 -5.78 3.24
C VAL A 175 21.62 -4.68 2.37
N GLY A 176 21.57 -3.43 2.83
CA GLY A 176 22.07 -2.26 2.10
C GLY A 176 21.09 -1.72 1.06
N LYS A 177 19.86 -2.27 1.00
CA LYS A 177 18.79 -1.84 0.07
C LYS A 177 17.62 -1.24 0.86
N ASP A 178 17.95 -0.25 1.67
CA ASP A 178 17.05 0.40 2.63
C ASP A 178 16.24 1.58 2.07
N THR A 179 16.59 2.02 0.85
CA THR A 179 15.93 3.06 0.09
C THR A 179 14.75 2.48 -0.68
N HIS A 180 13.59 3.13 -0.57
CA HIS A 180 12.40 2.71 -1.32
C HIS A 180 12.59 2.95 -2.82
N ASP A 181 12.22 1.97 -3.64
CA ASP A 181 12.15 2.11 -5.09
C ASP A 181 10.76 1.72 -5.61
N SER A 182 10.09 2.66 -6.28
CA SER A 182 8.78 2.43 -6.88
C SER A 182 8.81 1.37 -7.98
N SER A 183 9.96 1.13 -8.64
CA SER A 183 10.11 0.12 -9.69
C SER A 183 9.77 -1.30 -9.20
N TRP A 184 9.90 -1.55 -7.88
CA TRP A 184 9.57 -2.81 -7.23
C TRP A 184 8.14 -3.25 -7.49
N PHE A 185 7.18 -2.32 -7.64
CA PHE A 185 5.82 -2.67 -7.99
C PHE A 185 5.75 -3.41 -9.33
N ASN A 186 6.42 -2.89 -10.36
CA ASN A 186 6.45 -3.51 -11.69
C ASN A 186 7.23 -4.82 -11.67
N ILE A 187 8.37 -4.86 -10.97
CA ILE A 187 9.18 -6.08 -10.82
C ILE A 187 8.36 -7.21 -10.21
N ILE A 188 7.72 -6.96 -9.07
CA ILE A 188 6.95 -7.95 -8.32
C ILE A 188 5.69 -8.36 -9.08
N THR A 189 4.95 -7.40 -9.66
CA THR A 189 3.70 -7.71 -10.39
C THR A 189 3.94 -8.44 -11.71
N GLN A 190 5.09 -8.21 -12.35
CA GLN A 190 5.52 -8.94 -13.55
C GLN A 190 6.32 -10.21 -13.21
N ARG A 191 6.49 -10.53 -11.92
CA ARG A 191 7.26 -11.68 -11.43
C ARG A 191 8.70 -11.73 -11.97
N LYS A 192 9.33 -10.57 -12.13
CA LYS A 192 10.71 -10.46 -12.58
C LYS A 192 11.67 -10.77 -11.42
N PRO A 193 12.74 -11.55 -11.65
CA PRO A 193 13.78 -11.73 -10.65
C PRO A 193 14.51 -10.39 -10.42
N ASP A 194 14.92 -10.15 -9.18
CA ASP A 194 15.74 -8.99 -8.82
C ASP A 194 16.71 -9.40 -7.69
N ALA A 195 17.99 -9.09 -7.84
CA ALA A 195 19.02 -9.50 -6.90
C ALA A 195 18.88 -8.83 -5.52
N ASN A 196 18.10 -7.75 -5.44
CA ASN A 196 17.88 -6.96 -4.23
C ASN A 196 16.55 -7.27 -3.55
N LEU A 197 15.70 -8.12 -4.13
CA LEU A 197 14.37 -8.42 -3.62
C LEU A 197 14.17 -9.93 -3.48
N LYS A 198 13.77 -10.34 -2.28
CA LYS A 198 13.17 -11.65 -2.06
C LYS A 198 11.69 -11.45 -1.83
N TYR A 199 10.85 -12.11 -2.63
CA TYR A 199 9.41 -11.94 -2.54
C TYR A 199 8.64 -13.23 -2.87
N GLU A 200 7.42 -13.30 -2.36
CA GLU A 200 6.42 -14.29 -2.72
C GLU A 200 5.13 -13.53 -3.08
N SER A 201 4.44 -13.97 -4.13
CA SER A 201 3.18 -13.37 -4.58
C SER A 201 2.13 -14.43 -4.81
N PHE A 202 0.89 -14.12 -4.43
CA PHE A 202 -0.24 -15.02 -4.63
C PHE A 202 -1.48 -14.28 -5.13
N PRO A 203 -2.17 -14.82 -6.16
CA PRO A 203 -3.51 -14.38 -6.54
C PRO A 203 -4.54 -14.95 -5.55
N TYR A 204 -5.37 -14.08 -4.99
CA TYR A 204 -6.43 -14.42 -4.03
C TYR A 204 -7.77 -14.51 -4.75
N ASP A 205 -7.91 -15.60 -5.51
CA ASP A 205 -9.14 -15.96 -6.23
C ASP A 205 -9.86 -17.07 -5.48
N ASN A 206 -10.92 -16.71 -4.75
CA ASN A 206 -11.74 -17.64 -3.94
C ASN A 206 -10.99 -18.47 -2.86
N VAL A 207 -9.67 -18.32 -2.74
CA VAL A 207 -8.83 -19.00 -1.76
C VAL A 207 -8.05 -17.96 -0.96
N ILE A 208 -8.12 -18.09 0.37
CA ILE A 208 -7.25 -17.35 1.29
C ILE A 208 -6.08 -18.25 1.64
N LYS A 209 -4.88 -17.85 1.21
CA LYS A 209 -3.62 -18.55 1.50
C LYS A 209 -2.67 -17.62 2.23
N GLU A 210 -1.99 -18.12 3.26
CA GLU A 210 -0.83 -17.45 3.82
C GLU A 210 0.40 -17.65 2.92
N ILE A 211 1.05 -16.56 2.56
CA ILE A 211 2.37 -16.58 1.91
C ILE A 211 3.44 -16.16 2.90
N MET A 212 4.64 -16.70 2.74
CA MET A 212 5.74 -16.50 3.66
C MET A 212 7.05 -16.37 2.90
N ILE A 213 7.90 -15.45 3.35
CA ILE A 213 9.30 -15.37 2.94
C ILE A 213 10.20 -15.26 4.17
N GLU A 214 11.43 -15.72 4.01
CA GLU A 214 12.49 -15.59 5.01
C GLU A 214 13.73 -14.98 4.36
N ASP A 215 14.38 -14.02 5.03
CA ASP A 215 15.68 -13.53 4.60
C ASP A 215 16.54 -13.10 5.79
N GLY A 216 17.62 -13.85 6.03
CA GLY A 216 18.44 -13.73 7.23
C GLY A 216 17.61 -13.98 8.49
N ASP A 217 17.60 -13.00 9.39
CA ASP A 217 16.95 -13.08 10.70
C ASP A 217 15.45 -12.74 10.68
N PHE A 218 14.88 -12.45 9.50
CA PHE A 218 13.50 -11.99 9.38
C PHE A 218 12.65 -12.98 8.60
N GLN A 219 11.40 -13.10 9.04
CA GLN A 219 10.33 -13.76 8.33
C GLN A 219 9.14 -12.81 8.20
N ILE A 220 8.56 -12.77 7.00
CA ILE A 220 7.31 -12.05 6.74
C ILE A 220 6.26 -13.06 6.32
N CYS A 221 5.12 -13.03 7.00
CA CYS A 221 3.91 -13.73 6.59
C CYS A 221 2.86 -12.73 6.12
N GLY A 222 2.08 -13.10 5.11
CA GLY A 222 1.01 -12.27 4.59
C GLY A 222 -0.19 -13.11 4.17
N SER A 223 -1.39 -12.59 4.37
CA SER A 223 -2.62 -13.11 3.75
C SER A 223 -3.53 -11.97 3.31
N MET A 224 -4.40 -12.22 2.34
CA MET A 224 -5.36 -11.25 1.82
C MET A 224 -6.74 -11.90 1.65
N GLY A 225 -7.80 -11.16 1.94
CA GLY A 225 -9.16 -11.57 1.63
C GLY A 225 -9.46 -11.61 0.12
N THR A 226 -10.50 -12.36 -0.27
CA THR A 226 -10.91 -12.51 -1.68
C THR A 226 -12.02 -11.54 -2.10
N SER A 227 -12.64 -10.83 -1.15
CA SER A 227 -13.73 -9.89 -1.44
C SER A 227 -13.23 -8.60 -2.09
N HIS A 228 -14.15 -7.72 -2.50
CA HIS A 228 -13.80 -6.35 -2.91
C HIS A 228 -13.49 -5.43 -1.72
N LYS A 229 -13.71 -5.88 -0.49
CA LYS A 229 -13.26 -5.18 0.72
C LYS A 229 -12.23 -6.02 1.48
N PRO A 230 -11.09 -6.38 0.87
CA PRO A 230 -10.19 -7.35 1.46
C PRO A 230 -9.40 -6.73 2.62
N GLU A 231 -9.32 -7.47 3.71
CA GLU A 231 -8.30 -7.26 4.73
C GLU A 231 -7.02 -7.98 4.31
N VAL A 232 -5.91 -7.26 4.36
CA VAL A 232 -4.56 -7.77 4.22
C VAL A 232 -3.94 -7.83 5.62
N LYS A 233 -3.44 -9.00 6.02
CA LYS A 233 -2.80 -9.20 7.32
C LYS A 233 -1.34 -9.56 7.11
N ILE A 234 -0.45 -8.71 7.61
CA ILE A 234 1.00 -8.87 7.51
C ILE A 234 1.57 -9.06 8.91
N THR A 235 2.46 -10.04 9.04
CA THR A 235 3.20 -10.32 10.27
C THR A 235 4.68 -10.28 9.96
N VAL A 236 5.42 -9.39 10.61
CA VAL A 236 6.88 -9.34 10.55
C VAL A 236 7.42 -9.87 11.87
N ARG A 237 8.24 -10.93 11.80
CA ARG A 237 8.78 -11.58 13.00
C ARG A 237 10.23 -12.03 12.77
N PRO A 238 11.01 -12.23 13.84
CA PRO A 238 12.30 -12.88 13.71
C PRO A 238 12.13 -14.32 13.23
N LYS A 239 13.13 -14.84 12.53
CA LYS A 239 13.20 -16.26 12.15
C LYS A 239 13.37 -17.14 13.37
N ASN A 240 14.21 -16.71 14.32
CA ASN A 240 14.35 -17.37 15.61
C ASN A 240 13.25 -16.88 16.56
N MET A 241 12.37 -17.79 16.96
CA MET A 241 11.25 -17.46 17.85
C MET A 241 11.71 -17.02 19.25
N LEU A 242 12.95 -17.29 19.65
CA LEU A 242 13.52 -16.76 20.89
C LEU A 242 13.77 -15.24 20.84
N ASP A 243 13.84 -14.64 19.64
CA ASP A 243 14.06 -13.19 19.46
C ASP A 243 12.74 -12.39 19.37
N LEU A 244 11.59 -13.02 19.63
CA LEU A 244 10.29 -12.33 19.61
C LEU A 244 10.31 -11.15 20.56
N SER A 245 9.79 -10.00 20.12
CA SER A 245 9.58 -8.86 21.01
C SER A 245 8.60 -9.28 22.10
N ILE A 246 9.08 -9.37 23.34
CA ILE A 246 8.20 -9.35 24.50
C ILE A 246 7.63 -7.93 24.51
N ALA A 247 6.32 -7.78 24.31
CA ALA A 247 5.69 -6.49 24.49
C ALA A 247 5.95 -6.08 25.95
N ASP A 248 6.65 -4.96 26.15
CA ASP A 248 6.91 -4.39 27.48
C ASP A 248 5.57 -4.18 28.18
N GLY A 249 5.20 -5.12 29.06
CA GLY A 249 3.85 -5.18 29.58
C GLY A 249 3.54 -6.27 30.59
N ILE A 250 4.54 -6.84 31.28
CA ILE A 250 4.43 -7.39 32.66
C ILE A 250 5.82 -7.29 33.31
N GLN A 251 6.08 -6.21 34.06
CA GLN A 251 6.93 -6.19 35.26
C GLN A 251 6.23 -5.33 36.30
#